data_AF-A0A165S7Y1-F1
#
_entry.id   AF-A0A165S7Y1-F1
#
_cell.length_a   1.000
_cell.length_b   1.000
_cell.length_c   1.000
_cell.angle_alpha   90.00
_cell.angle_beta   90.00
_cell.angle_gamma   90.00
#
_symmetry.space_group_name_H-M   'P 1'
#
loop_
_entity.id
_entity.type
_entity.pdbx_description
1 polymer ?
#
loop_
_entity_poly.entity_id
_entity_poly.type
_entity_poly.pdbx_seq_one_letter_code
_entity_poly.pdbx_strand_id
1 'polypeptide(L)'
;MWKRTTESYTDWNDRSNAEQWRANWAESCNTYLKPEDKIDHRSYERQGVEQVPTIHEGHVAREMGERSERVQTNKDIKTGNAEMAGISAVLAKVQEEARNLRQRIVDLIELMKKRAEEKAEAKRVAEVKRQAEQSARPAPAPRSAEPTPNVADNFLQKLNADKAKRAKPEPLEKSVAGDFLQKLNADRSKKQAHKDREQTVNHDQGGPEL
;
A
#
# COMPACT_ATOMS: atom_id res chain seq x y z
N MET A 1 -59.31 -48.00 -4.62
CA MET A 1 -57.95 -47.42 -4.63
C MET A 1 -57.77 -46.63 -3.35
N TRP A 2 -56.74 -46.93 -2.57
CA TRP A 2 -56.40 -46.11 -1.40
C TRP A 2 -55.48 -44.97 -1.83
N LYS A 3 -55.75 -43.76 -1.33
CA LYS A 3 -54.85 -42.60 -1.46
C LYS A 3 -54.25 -42.31 -0.10
N ARG A 4 -52.93 -42.18 -0.06
CA ARG A 4 -52.20 -41.71 1.12
C ARG A 4 -52.22 -40.18 1.11
N THR A 5 -52.59 -39.59 2.24
CA THR A 5 -52.37 -38.17 2.54
C THR A 5 -51.33 -38.08 3.65
N THR A 6 -50.35 -37.19 3.51
CA THR A 6 -49.36 -36.91 4.56
C THR A 6 -49.62 -35.51 5.05
N GLU A 7 -50.10 -35.39 6.28
CA GLU A 7 -50.28 -34.10 6.97
C GLU A 7 -49.11 -33.90 7.94
N SER A 8 -48.50 -32.71 7.88
CA SER A 8 -47.39 -32.34 8.78
C SER A 8 -47.98 -31.65 10.01
N TYR A 9 -47.75 -32.22 11.19
CA TYR A 9 -48.19 -31.66 12.48
C TYR A 9 -47.18 -30.66 13.06
N THR A 10 -45.97 -30.61 12.50
CA THR A 10 -44.90 -29.68 12.86
C THR A 10 -44.38 -28.98 11.61
N ASP A 11 -43.64 -27.91 11.84
CA ASP A 11 -42.92 -27.13 10.84
C ASP A 11 -41.53 -27.72 10.53
N TRP A 12 -41.25 -28.96 10.94
CA TRP A 12 -39.92 -29.57 10.77
C TRP A 12 -39.51 -29.75 9.31
N ASN A 13 -40.49 -29.78 8.40
CA ASN A 13 -40.25 -29.87 6.96
C ASN A 13 -40.03 -28.50 6.30
N ASP A 14 -40.16 -27.39 7.04
CA ASP A 14 -39.78 -26.09 6.55
C ASP A 14 -38.25 -26.02 6.41
N ARG A 15 -37.80 -25.69 5.20
CA ARG A 15 -36.38 -25.55 4.88
C ARG A 15 -35.73 -24.40 5.64
N SER A 16 -36.49 -23.39 6.06
CA SER A 16 -35.99 -22.26 6.85
C SER A 16 -35.44 -22.72 8.22
N ASN A 17 -36.12 -23.69 8.84
CA ASN A 17 -35.74 -24.26 10.14
C ASN A 17 -34.41 -25.03 10.09
N ALA A 18 -34.08 -25.64 8.94
CA ALA A 18 -32.83 -26.39 8.79
C ALA A 18 -31.59 -25.50 8.97
N GLU A 19 -31.62 -24.27 8.48
CA GLU A 19 -30.52 -23.32 8.64
C GLU A 19 -30.39 -22.90 10.12
N GLN A 20 -31.52 -22.63 10.77
CA GLN A 20 -31.54 -22.26 12.19
C GLN A 20 -31.00 -23.39 13.07
N TRP A 21 -31.34 -24.64 12.77
CA TRP A 21 -30.82 -25.78 13.51
C TRP A 21 -29.32 -25.98 13.30
N ARG A 22 -28.81 -25.81 12.07
CA ARG A 22 -27.36 -25.87 11.82
C ARG A 22 -26.62 -24.76 12.55
N ALA A 23 -27.20 -23.55 12.59
CA ALA A 23 -26.64 -22.43 13.34
C ALA A 23 -26.59 -22.72 14.84
N ASN A 24 -27.71 -23.13 15.43
CA ASN A 24 -27.79 -23.48 16.86
C ASN A 24 -26.86 -24.63 17.23
N TRP A 25 -26.73 -25.64 16.35
CA TRP A 25 -25.81 -26.75 16.55
C TRP A 25 -24.34 -26.28 16.56
N ALA A 26 -23.94 -25.47 15.57
CA ALA A 26 -22.60 -24.91 15.51
C ALA A 26 -22.30 -24.03 16.74
N GLU A 27 -23.25 -23.18 17.15
CA GLU A 27 -23.13 -22.34 18.35
C GLU A 27 -22.94 -23.20 19.61
N SER A 28 -23.79 -24.23 19.80
CA SER A 28 -23.68 -25.14 20.94
C SER A 28 -22.32 -25.85 20.97
N CYS A 29 -21.81 -26.32 19.83
CA CYS A 29 -20.48 -26.93 19.75
C CYS A 29 -19.37 -25.93 20.08
N ASN A 30 -19.46 -24.71 19.56
CA ASN A 30 -18.45 -23.67 19.72
C ASN A 30 -18.28 -23.16 21.16
N THR A 31 -19.21 -23.46 22.07
CA THR A 31 -19.03 -23.20 23.50
C THR A 31 -17.91 -24.06 24.12
N TYR A 32 -17.58 -25.19 23.51
CA TYR A 32 -16.56 -26.14 24.00
C TYR A 32 -15.30 -26.18 23.12
N LEU A 33 -15.31 -25.53 21.95
CA LEU A 33 -14.20 -25.54 21.00
C LEU A 33 -13.28 -24.33 21.20
N LYS A 34 -11.98 -24.54 20.97
CA LYS A 34 -10.99 -23.47 20.94
C LYS A 34 -11.25 -22.54 19.75
N PRO A 35 -10.78 -21.27 19.79
CA PRO A 35 -10.97 -20.32 18.69
C PRO A 35 -10.54 -20.86 17.31
N GLU A 36 -9.49 -21.67 17.26
CA GLU A 36 -8.93 -22.25 16.02
C GLU A 36 -9.79 -23.38 15.45
N ASP A 37 -10.57 -24.06 16.30
CA ASP A 37 -11.37 -25.24 15.95
C ASP A 37 -12.87 -24.92 15.80
N LYS A 38 -13.25 -23.63 15.87
CA LYS A 38 -14.65 -23.22 15.78
C LYS A 38 -15.27 -23.59 14.43
N ILE A 39 -16.50 -24.06 14.50
CA ILE A 39 -17.28 -24.52 13.35
C ILE A 39 -18.27 -23.42 12.95
N ASP A 40 -18.39 -23.16 11.65
CA ASP A 40 -19.43 -22.29 11.10
C ASP A 40 -20.31 -23.12 10.14
N HIS A 41 -21.63 -22.93 10.23
CA HIS A 41 -22.61 -23.66 9.43
C HIS A 41 -22.69 -23.16 7.99
N ARG A 42 -22.19 -21.94 7.72
CA ARG A 42 -22.21 -21.30 6.42
C ARG A 42 -21.07 -21.84 5.56
N SER A 43 -21.24 -21.79 4.23
CA SER A 43 -20.13 -22.05 3.30
C SER A 43 -19.01 -21.03 3.46
N TYR A 44 -17.78 -21.36 3.05
CA TYR A 44 -16.66 -20.42 3.05
C TYR A 44 -16.98 -19.13 2.28
N GLU A 45 -17.69 -19.25 1.15
CA GLU A 45 -18.17 -18.10 0.38
C GLU A 45 -19.06 -17.16 1.22
N ARG A 46 -20.05 -17.70 1.95
CA ARG A 46 -20.94 -16.91 2.81
C ARG A 46 -20.24 -16.32 4.04
N GLN A 47 -19.09 -16.86 4.41
CA GLN A 47 -18.22 -16.31 5.45
C GLN A 47 -17.27 -15.24 4.90
N GLY A 48 -17.13 -15.13 3.57
CA GLY A 48 -16.11 -14.27 2.94
C GLY A 48 -14.69 -14.83 3.08
N VAL A 49 -14.56 -16.14 3.29
CA VAL A 49 -13.27 -16.84 3.43
C VAL A 49 -12.84 -17.34 2.07
N GLU A 50 -11.66 -16.90 1.62
CA GLU A 50 -11.05 -17.33 0.36
C GLU A 50 -10.36 -18.69 0.52
N GLN A 51 -11.16 -19.74 0.69
CA GLN A 51 -10.70 -21.13 0.76
C GLN A 51 -11.57 -22.02 -0.12
N VAL A 52 -10.92 -22.92 -0.85
CA VAL A 52 -11.62 -23.93 -1.66
C VAL A 52 -12.07 -25.08 -0.75
N PRO A 53 -13.36 -25.44 -0.74
CA PRO A 53 -13.84 -26.55 0.06
C PRO A 53 -13.39 -27.89 -0.50
N THR A 54 -13.16 -28.86 0.39
CA THR A 54 -12.84 -30.24 -0.01
C THR A 54 -14.09 -31.01 -0.44
N ILE A 55 -13.89 -32.04 -1.24
CA ILE A 55 -14.95 -32.95 -1.66
C ILE A 55 -15.07 -34.14 -0.68
N HIS A 56 -16.27 -34.69 -0.53
CA HIS A 56 -16.45 -35.90 0.26
C HIS A 56 -15.81 -37.10 -0.43
N GLU A 57 -14.75 -37.65 0.17
CA GLU A 57 -14.00 -38.78 -0.38
C GLU A 57 -14.84 -40.06 -0.39
N GLY A 58 -15.47 -40.39 0.74
CA GLY A 58 -16.09 -41.70 0.98
C GLY A 58 -15.09 -42.74 1.49
N HIS A 59 -15.59 -43.84 2.06
CA HIS A 59 -14.75 -44.88 2.70
C HIS A 59 -13.77 -45.54 1.71
N VAL A 60 -14.27 -45.96 0.54
CA VAL A 60 -13.46 -46.65 -0.48
C VAL A 60 -12.33 -45.77 -0.99
N ALA A 61 -12.59 -44.49 -1.25
CA ALA A 61 -11.56 -43.54 -1.67
C ALA A 61 -10.46 -43.40 -0.61
N ARG A 62 -10.86 -43.32 0.67
CA ARG A 62 -9.92 -43.25 1.79
C ARG A 62 -9.06 -44.51 1.92
N GLU A 63 -9.65 -45.69 1.74
CA GLU A 63 -8.90 -46.96 1.75
C GLU A 63 -7.92 -47.06 0.58
N MET A 64 -8.29 -46.58 -0.60
CA MET A 64 -7.41 -46.53 -1.77
C MET A 64 -6.25 -45.53 -1.61
N GLY A 65 -6.38 -44.55 -0.71
CA GLY A 65 -5.34 -43.57 -0.42
C GLY A 65 -4.92 -42.77 -1.66
N GLU A 66 -3.61 -42.68 -1.91
CA GLU A 66 -3.03 -41.93 -3.05
C GLU A 66 -3.51 -42.39 -4.43
N ARG A 67 -4.04 -43.61 -4.54
CA ARG A 67 -4.58 -44.13 -5.80
C ARG A 67 -5.96 -43.54 -6.13
N SER A 68 -6.61 -42.89 -5.16
CA SER A 68 -7.90 -42.26 -5.38
C SER A 68 -7.73 -40.82 -5.85
N GLU A 69 -8.31 -40.51 -7.00
CA GLU A 69 -8.38 -39.13 -7.53
C GLU A 69 -9.01 -38.16 -6.52
N ARG A 70 -10.00 -38.61 -5.72
CA ARG A 70 -10.67 -37.77 -4.72
C ARG A 70 -9.74 -37.38 -3.57
N VAL A 71 -8.93 -38.33 -3.10
CA VAL A 71 -7.94 -38.09 -2.04
C VAL A 71 -6.85 -37.15 -2.55
N GLN A 72 -6.38 -37.35 -3.78
CA GLN A 72 -5.39 -36.48 -4.40
C GLN A 72 -5.95 -35.05 -4.56
N THR A 73 -7.17 -34.91 -5.08
CA THR A 73 -7.83 -33.60 -5.26
C THR A 73 -7.94 -32.86 -3.92
N ASN A 74 -8.32 -33.55 -2.85
CA ASN A 74 -8.40 -32.92 -1.53
C ASN A 74 -7.04 -32.53 -0.95
N LYS A 75 -5.97 -33.26 -1.28
CA LYS A 75 -4.60 -32.86 -0.91
C LYS A 75 -4.17 -31.62 -1.66
N ASP A 76 -4.42 -31.58 -2.96
CA ASP A 76 -4.10 -30.42 -3.81
C ASP A 76 -4.86 -29.18 -3.33
N ILE A 77 -6.15 -29.32 -3.01
CA ILE A 77 -6.97 -28.25 -2.40
C ILE A 77 -6.36 -27.78 -1.07
N LYS A 78 -5.98 -28.69 -0.18
CA LYS A 78 -5.39 -28.34 1.13
C LYS A 78 -4.06 -27.62 0.97
N THR A 79 -3.20 -28.08 0.08
CA THR A 79 -1.92 -27.44 -0.21
C THR A 79 -2.13 -26.04 -0.79
N GLY A 80 -3.02 -25.90 -1.78
CA GLY A 80 -3.35 -24.61 -2.37
C GLY A 80 -3.92 -23.62 -1.35
N ASN A 81 -4.83 -24.06 -0.46
CA ASN A 81 -5.35 -23.22 0.61
C ASN A 81 -4.25 -22.77 1.58
N ALA A 82 -3.30 -23.65 1.92
CA ALA A 82 -2.17 -23.30 2.79
C ALA A 82 -1.22 -22.28 2.14
N GLU A 83 -0.94 -22.43 0.85
CA GLU A 83 -0.15 -21.47 0.07
C GLU A 83 -0.84 -20.09 0.00
N MET A 84 -2.15 -20.08 -0.28
CA MET A 84 -2.96 -18.85 -0.30
C MET A 84 -2.97 -18.14 1.06
N ALA A 85 -3.08 -18.89 2.16
CA ALA A 85 -2.98 -18.35 3.51
C ALA A 85 -1.60 -17.74 3.77
N GLY A 86 -0.53 -18.41 3.31
CA GLY A 86 0.84 -17.90 3.41
C GLY A 86 1.05 -16.59 2.64
N ILE A 87 0.57 -16.52 1.40
CA ILE A 87 0.62 -15.32 0.56
C ILE A 87 -0.14 -14.17 1.23
N SER A 88 -1.34 -14.44 1.74
CA SER A 88 -2.17 -13.45 2.43
C SER A 88 -1.48 -12.90 3.68
N ALA A 89 -0.81 -13.76 4.45
CA ALA A 89 -0.04 -13.35 5.63
C ALA A 89 1.15 -12.45 5.27
N VAL A 90 1.88 -12.77 4.18
CA VAL A 90 2.98 -11.93 3.69
C VAL A 90 2.45 -10.58 3.20
N LEU A 91 1.34 -10.59 2.44
CA LEU A 91 0.70 -9.37 1.96
C LEU A 91 0.28 -8.45 3.12
N ALA A 92 -0.30 -9.02 4.19
CA ALA A 92 -0.68 -8.26 5.38
C ALA A 92 0.54 -7.57 6.03
N LYS A 93 1.67 -8.27 6.16
CA LYS A 93 2.92 -7.70 6.68
C LYS A 93 3.43 -6.55 5.81
N VAL A 94 3.48 -6.74 4.49
CA VAL A 94 3.91 -5.70 3.55
C VAL A 94 3.00 -4.47 3.63
N GLN A 95 1.68 -4.67 3.75
CA GLN A 95 0.74 -3.56 3.92
C GLN A 95 0.97 -2.80 5.22
N GLU A 96 1.26 -3.50 6.31
CA GLU A 96 1.58 -2.89 7.60
C GLU A 96 2.88 -2.07 7.53
N GLU A 97 3.95 -2.63 6.97
CA GLU A 97 5.21 -1.92 6.75
C GLU A 97 5.00 -0.68 5.87
N ALA A 98 4.19 -0.78 4.82
CA ALA A 98 3.85 0.34 3.97
C ALA A 98 3.04 1.42 4.72
N ARG A 99 2.12 1.05 5.63
CA ARG A 99 1.43 2.00 6.52
C ARG A 99 2.41 2.72 7.43
N ASN A 100 3.31 1.97 8.05
CA ASN A 100 4.34 2.51 8.95
C ASN A 100 5.27 3.49 8.23
N LEU A 101 5.71 3.15 7.01
CA LEU A 101 6.54 4.05 6.20
C LEU A 101 5.78 5.31 5.81
N ARG A 102 4.51 5.19 5.41
CA ARG A 102 3.67 6.37 5.12
C ARG A 102 3.56 7.30 6.32
N GLN A 103 3.35 6.76 7.52
CA GLN A 103 3.28 7.58 8.73
C GLN A 103 4.60 8.30 9.01
N ARG A 104 5.73 7.59 8.92
CA ARG A 104 7.06 8.21 9.10
C ARG A 104 7.32 9.35 8.12
N ILE A 105 6.86 9.22 6.86
CA ILE A 105 6.98 10.29 5.86
C ILE A 105 6.17 11.52 6.28
N VAL A 106 4.93 11.33 6.76
CA VAL A 106 4.08 12.42 7.25
C VAL A 106 4.74 13.13 8.44
N ASP A 107 5.21 12.38 9.43
CA ASP A 107 5.87 12.92 10.61
C ASP A 107 7.15 13.71 10.24
N LEU A 108 7.92 13.21 9.27
CA LEU A 108 9.10 13.90 8.75
C LEU A 108 8.74 15.21 8.03
N ILE A 109 7.65 15.23 7.25
CA ILE A 109 7.16 16.44 6.59
C ILE A 109 6.76 17.48 7.62
N GLU A 110 6.04 17.10 8.67
CA GLU A 110 5.66 18.00 9.77
C GLU A 110 6.87 18.54 10.51
N LEU A 111 7.84 17.68 10.82
CA LEU A 111 9.11 18.09 11.44
C LEU A 111 9.88 19.09 10.56
N MET A 112 9.92 18.86 9.24
CA MET A 112 10.55 19.77 8.30
C MET A 112 9.83 21.12 8.23
N LYS A 113 8.50 21.13 8.22
CA LYS A 113 7.70 22.37 8.27
C LYS A 113 7.98 23.17 9.54
N LYS A 114 7.93 22.52 10.70
CA LYS A 114 8.22 23.17 11.99
C LYS A 114 9.63 23.76 12.04
N ARG A 115 10.64 23.01 11.59
CA ARG A 115 12.02 23.52 11.50
C ARG A 115 12.16 24.68 10.51
N ALA A 116 11.37 24.71 9.45
CA ALA A 116 11.37 25.82 8.50
C ALA A 116 10.73 27.08 9.10
N GLU A 117 9.64 26.93 9.85
CA GLU A 117 8.99 28.00 10.62
C GLU A 117 9.92 28.57 11.69
N GLU A 118 10.54 27.72 12.52
CA GLU A 118 11.53 28.12 13.53
C GLU A 118 12.70 28.89 12.91
N LYS A 119 13.22 28.42 11.76
CA LYS A 119 14.28 29.14 11.03
C LYS A 119 13.79 30.48 10.46
N ALA A 120 12.56 30.55 9.99
CA ALA A 120 11.98 31.79 9.48
C ALA A 120 11.78 32.81 10.61
N GLU A 121 11.30 32.37 11.78
CA GLU A 121 11.15 33.19 12.97
C GLU A 121 12.50 33.67 13.51
N ALA A 122 13.49 32.78 13.63
CA ALA A 122 14.84 33.14 14.04
C ALA A 122 15.47 34.20 13.10
N LYS A 123 15.26 34.08 11.79
CA LYS A 123 15.67 35.11 10.82
C LYS A 123 14.97 36.44 11.04
N ARG A 124 13.65 36.44 11.31
CA ARG A 124 12.87 37.66 11.61
C ARG A 124 13.38 38.35 12.88
N VAL A 125 13.61 37.59 13.96
CA VAL A 125 14.13 38.11 15.23
C VAL A 125 15.53 38.70 15.05
N ALA A 126 16.41 38.02 14.30
CA ALA A 126 17.75 38.52 14.00
C ALA A 126 17.73 39.83 13.19
N GLU A 127 16.79 39.97 12.26
CA GLU A 127 16.62 41.19 11.46
C GLU A 127 16.13 42.38 12.31
N VAL A 128 15.12 42.17 13.16
CA VAL A 128 14.64 43.21 14.10
C VAL A 128 15.75 43.66 15.04
N LYS A 129 16.54 42.71 15.56
CA LYS A 129 17.69 43.02 16.43
C LYS A 129 18.74 43.87 15.69
N ARG A 130 19.06 43.53 14.44
CA ARG A 130 19.99 44.33 13.61
C ARG A 130 19.49 45.74 13.35
N GLN A 131 18.20 45.92 13.08
CA GLN A 131 17.60 47.25 12.86
C GLN A 131 17.63 48.10 14.13
N ALA A 132 17.36 47.51 15.30
CA ALA A 132 17.48 48.19 16.59
C ALA A 132 18.93 48.60 16.89
N GLU A 133 19.90 47.73 16.64
CA GLU A 133 21.33 48.03 16.81
C GLU A 133 21.82 49.14 15.85
N GLN A 134 21.32 49.17 14.60
CA GLN A 134 21.62 50.25 13.66
C GLN A 134 21.01 51.60 14.07
N SER A 135 19.80 51.61 14.63
CA SER A 135 19.13 52.85 15.10
C SER A 135 19.72 53.37 16.42
N ALA A 136 20.39 52.53 17.22
CA ALA A 136 21.04 52.91 18.47
C ALA A 136 22.48 53.41 18.29
N ARG A 137 23.00 53.42 17.05
CA ARG A 137 24.36 53.86 16.75
C ARG A 137 24.43 55.40 16.79
N PRO A 138 25.31 56.00 17.60
CA PRO A 138 25.45 57.47 17.66
C PRO A 138 25.90 58.01 16.30
N ALA A 139 25.45 59.24 15.98
CA ALA A 139 25.69 59.90 14.70
C ALA A 139 27.18 59.85 14.31
N PRO A 140 27.52 59.57 13.03
CA PRO A 140 28.90 59.51 12.60
C PRO A 140 29.56 60.87 12.75
N ALA A 141 30.67 60.92 13.51
CA ALA A 141 31.57 62.08 13.55
C ALA A 141 32.00 62.50 12.13
N PRO A 142 32.21 63.80 11.87
CA PRO A 142 32.51 64.31 10.54
C PRO A 142 33.75 63.62 9.94
N ARG A 143 33.59 63.18 8.69
CA ARG A 143 34.54 62.33 7.95
C ARG A 143 35.84 63.08 7.68
N SER A 144 36.96 62.55 8.15
CA SER A 144 38.29 62.80 7.58
C SER A 144 38.59 61.74 6.52
N ALA A 145 38.80 62.19 5.28
CA ALA A 145 39.42 61.56 4.10
C ALA A 145 39.48 60.01 4.00
N GLU A 146 38.89 59.49 2.92
CA GLU A 146 38.94 58.08 2.50
C GLU A 146 40.38 57.57 2.27
N PRO A 147 40.73 56.35 2.73
CA PRO A 147 41.86 55.64 2.19
C PRO A 147 41.43 54.89 0.91
N THR A 148 42.25 55.03 -0.13
CA THR A 148 42.08 54.37 -1.43
C THR A 148 41.96 52.84 -1.31
N PRO A 149 41.26 52.19 -2.26
CA PRO A 149 40.99 50.75 -2.19
C PRO A 149 42.29 49.95 -2.26
N ASN A 150 42.54 49.14 -1.24
CA ASN A 150 43.72 48.30 -1.13
C ASN A 150 43.66 47.18 -2.18
N VAL A 151 44.77 46.99 -2.90
CA VAL A 151 44.94 45.97 -3.96
C VAL A 151 44.59 44.56 -3.45
N ALA A 152 44.77 44.30 -2.14
CA ALA A 152 44.40 43.05 -1.49
C ALA A 152 42.90 42.73 -1.54
N ASP A 153 42.03 43.74 -1.39
CA ASP A 153 40.57 43.54 -1.37
C ASP A 153 40.03 43.19 -2.76
N ASN A 154 40.64 43.80 -3.79
CA ASN A 154 40.36 43.48 -5.18
C ASN A 154 40.82 42.05 -5.56
N PHE A 155 41.92 41.59 -4.95
CA PHE A 155 42.46 40.25 -5.18
C PHE A 155 41.57 39.16 -4.57
N LEU A 156 41.03 39.40 -3.37
CA LEU A 156 40.10 38.48 -2.70
C LEU A 156 38.76 38.38 -3.44
N GLN A 157 38.25 39.48 -3.99
CA GLN A 157 37.06 39.45 -4.84
C GLN A 157 37.27 38.63 -6.11
N LYS A 158 38.42 38.78 -6.78
CA LYS A 158 38.76 37.99 -7.97
C LYS A 158 38.88 36.49 -7.68
N LEU A 159 39.52 36.12 -6.56
CA LEU A 159 39.65 34.71 -6.16
C LEU A 159 38.30 34.05 -5.87
N ASN A 160 37.38 34.77 -5.22
CA ASN A 160 36.04 34.26 -4.93
C ASN A 160 35.18 34.14 -6.21
N ALA A 161 35.33 35.08 -7.15
CA ALA A 161 34.68 35.00 -8.46
C ALA A 161 35.20 33.80 -9.30
N ASP A 162 36.49 33.49 -9.24
CA ASP A 162 37.07 32.34 -9.95
C ASP A 162 36.73 30.99 -9.28
N LYS A 163 36.61 30.94 -7.94
CA LYS A 163 36.05 29.78 -7.23
C LYS A 163 34.59 29.50 -7.63
N ALA A 164 33.77 30.54 -7.75
CA ALA A 164 32.38 30.40 -8.18
C ALA A 164 32.22 29.93 -9.64
N LYS A 165 33.16 30.31 -10.52
CA LYS A 165 33.20 29.85 -11.91
C LYS A 165 33.66 28.39 -12.05
N ARG A 166 34.59 27.93 -11.20
CA ARG A 166 35.03 26.51 -11.14
C ARG A 166 34.04 25.56 -10.45
N ALA A 167 33.11 26.09 -9.66
CA ALA A 167 32.11 25.32 -8.90
C ALA A 167 30.77 25.13 -9.63
N LYS A 168 30.65 25.47 -10.92
CA LYS A 168 29.57 24.95 -11.75
C LYS A 168 29.87 23.48 -12.02
N PRO A 169 29.06 22.51 -11.54
CA PRO A 169 29.21 21.14 -12.00
C PRO A 169 28.93 21.14 -13.51
N GLU A 170 29.85 20.59 -14.29
CA GLU A 170 29.56 20.18 -15.67
C GLU A 170 28.28 19.34 -15.69
N PRO A 171 27.51 19.34 -16.80
CA PRO A 171 26.29 18.58 -16.89
C PRO A 171 26.67 17.11 -16.71
N LEU A 172 26.31 16.54 -15.55
CA LEU A 172 26.56 15.14 -15.25
C LEU A 172 25.96 14.32 -16.39
N GLU A 173 26.85 13.62 -17.09
CA GLU A 173 26.49 12.63 -18.08
C GLU A 173 25.40 11.72 -17.52
N LYS A 174 24.44 11.39 -18.39
CA LYS A 174 23.19 10.67 -18.09
C LYS A 174 23.37 9.69 -16.94
N SER A 175 22.83 10.07 -15.78
CA SER A 175 22.85 9.24 -14.59
C SER A 175 22.09 7.96 -14.85
N VAL A 176 22.63 6.82 -14.42
CA VAL A 176 21.98 5.49 -14.45
C VAL A 176 20.55 5.55 -13.88
N ALA A 177 20.31 6.43 -12.89
CA ALA A 177 18.97 6.67 -12.33
C ALA A 177 18.03 7.39 -13.32
N GLY A 178 18.55 8.29 -14.15
CA GLY A 178 17.81 8.96 -15.22
C GLY A 178 17.40 8.00 -16.33
N ASP A 179 18.31 7.12 -16.74
CA ASP A 179 18.02 6.08 -17.74
C ASP A 179 16.97 5.08 -17.23
N PHE A 180 17.03 4.73 -15.94
CA PHE A 180 16.04 3.86 -15.31
C PHE A 180 14.64 4.50 -15.27
N LEU A 181 14.55 5.79 -14.93
CA LEU A 181 13.28 6.53 -14.94
C LEU A 181 12.69 6.67 -16.35
N GLN A 182 13.53 6.89 -17.36
CA GLN A 182 13.09 6.91 -18.76
C GLN A 182 12.55 5.55 -19.20
N LYS A 183 13.23 4.46 -18.82
CA LYS A 183 12.81 3.09 -19.16
C LYS A 183 11.48 2.71 -18.49
N LEU A 184 11.29 3.09 -17.22
CA LEU A 184 10.02 2.92 -16.50
C LEU A 184 8.86 3.66 -17.16
N ASN A 185 9.08 4.91 -17.56
CA ASN A 185 8.05 5.71 -18.23
C ASN A 185 7.69 5.14 -19.61
N ALA A 186 8.68 4.64 -20.37
CA ALA A 186 8.45 3.98 -21.65
C ALA A 186 7.63 2.69 -21.51
N ASP A 187 7.95 1.84 -20.52
CA ASP A 187 7.19 0.60 -20.29
C ASP A 187 5.77 0.86 -19.78
N ARG A 188 5.57 1.91 -18.98
CA ARG A 188 4.23 2.34 -18.56
C ARG A 188 3.39 2.82 -19.74
N SER A 189 3.98 3.58 -20.65
CA SER A 189 3.31 4.06 -21.87
C SER A 189 2.91 2.90 -22.79
N LYS A 190 3.77 1.88 -22.96
CA LYS A 190 3.45 0.66 -23.72
C LYS A 190 2.29 -0.13 -23.13
N LYS A 191 2.24 -0.28 -21.79
CA LYS A 191 1.10 -0.93 -21.12
C LYS A 191 -0.20 -0.17 -21.31
N GLN A 192 -0.15 1.16 -21.27
CA GLN A 192 -1.33 1.99 -21.52
C GLN A 192 -1.80 1.83 -22.97
N ALA A 193 -0.89 1.91 -23.94
CA ALA A 193 -1.22 1.70 -25.35
C ALA A 193 -1.79 0.30 -25.62
N HIS A 194 -1.30 -0.75 -24.94
CA HIS A 194 -1.87 -2.10 -25.05
C HIS A 194 -3.30 -2.16 -24.51
N LYS A 195 -3.52 -1.57 -23.33
CA LYS A 195 -4.85 -1.49 -22.71
C LYS A 195 -5.84 -0.72 -23.57
N ASP A 196 -5.40 0.39 -24.17
CA ASP A 196 -6.22 1.19 -25.08
C ASP A 196 -6.53 0.37 -26.35
N ARG A 197 -5.57 -0.40 -26.88
CA ARG A 197 -5.78 -1.31 -28.01
C ARG A 197 -6.79 -2.40 -27.69
N GLU A 198 -6.68 -3.05 -26.53
CA GLU A 198 -7.64 -4.05 -26.06
C GLU A 198 -9.03 -3.45 -25.86
N GLN A 199 -9.14 -2.21 -25.38
CA GLN A 199 -10.43 -1.51 -25.27
C GLN A 199 -11.03 -1.19 -26.64
N THR A 200 -10.23 -0.81 -27.64
CA THR A 200 -10.73 -0.57 -29.00
C THR A 200 -11.16 -1.85 -29.72
N VAL A 201 -10.47 -2.97 -29.51
CA VAL A 201 -10.83 -4.27 -30.12
C VAL A 201 -12.11 -4.84 -29.52
N ASN A 202 -12.38 -4.60 -28.23
CA ASN A 202 -13.63 -5.01 -27.59
C ASN A 202 -14.83 -4.13 -27.96
N HIS A 203 -14.63 -2.97 -28.58
CA HIS A 203 -15.71 -2.08 -29.04
C HIS A 203 -16.16 -2.34 -30.48
N ASP A 204 -15.40 -3.13 -31.26
CA ASP A 204 -15.66 -3.41 -32.69
C ASP A 204 -16.24 -4.82 -32.94
N GLN A 205 -16.32 -5.67 -31.91
CA GLN A 205 -17.10 -6.91 -31.96
C GLN A 205 -18.55 -6.59 -31.58
N GLY A 206 -19.32 -6.16 -32.57
CA GLY A 206 -20.75 -5.91 -32.44
C GLY A 206 -21.49 -7.10 -31.79
N GLY A 207 -22.02 -6.85 -30.60
CA GLY A 207 -23.08 -7.69 -30.04
C GLY A 207 -24.33 -7.55 -30.90
N PRO A 208 -25.12 -8.62 -31.11
CA PRO A 208 -26.30 -8.58 -31.97
C PRO A 208 -27.32 -7.57 -31.42
N GLU A 209 -27.83 -6.70 -32.30
CA GLU A 209 -29.02 -5.90 -32.00
C GLU A 209 -30.25 -6.83 -31.91
N LEU A 210 -30.90 -6.76 -30.74
CA LEU A 210 -32.25 -7.23 -30.37
C LEU A 210 -32.67 -8.65 -30.75
#